data_AF-A0A3D5NLS0-F1
#
_entry.id   AF-A0A3D5NLS0-F1
#
_cell.length_a   1.000
_cell.length_b   1.000
_cell.length_c   1.000
_cell.angle_alpha   90.00
_cell.angle_beta   90.00
_cell.angle_gamma   90.00
#
_symmetry.space_group_name_H-M   'P 1'
#
loop_
_entity.id
_entity.type
_entity.pdbx_description
1 polymer ?
#
loop_
_entity_poly.entity_id
_entity_poly.type
_entity_poly.pdbx_seq_one_letter_code
_entity_poly.pdbx_strand_id
1 'polypeptide(L)'
;MNALPINKIFLAGFAFALTHWKKIIEISIFPLMISLPFLMIVPELLGLMEQMFSGGELLNVQLPDNMMIYLILFFYGYITLSINMYRLVMLGEQSTGGFMPVLDVNKIIRFIGLTLFVGLVTVIPVMITGMPLLQLIVYFLIIPITLNFVGIAIDQPS
;
A
#
# COMPACT_ATOMS: atom_id res chain seq x y z
N MET A 1 -21.45 18.10 -20.07
CA MET A 1 -20.89 17.28 -18.98
C MET A 1 -19.42 17.04 -19.28
N ASN A 2 -18.50 17.64 -18.52
CA ASN A 2 -17.08 17.32 -18.62
C ASN A 2 -16.89 15.94 -17.97
N ALA A 3 -16.87 14.89 -18.78
CA ALA A 3 -16.48 13.58 -18.32
C ALA A 3 -15.07 13.68 -17.72
N LEU A 4 -14.91 13.19 -16.49
CA LEU A 4 -13.60 13.06 -15.86
C LEU A 4 -12.68 12.30 -16.83
N PRO A 5 -11.49 12.82 -17.14
CA PRO A 5 -10.62 12.23 -18.16
C PRO A 5 -9.88 11.02 -17.59
N ILE A 6 -10.65 9.98 -17.22
CA ILE A 6 -10.17 8.73 -16.61
C ILE A 6 -9.04 8.13 -17.46
N ASN A 7 -9.18 8.14 -18.78
CA ASN A 7 -8.14 7.66 -19.71
C ASN A 7 -6.81 8.40 -19.53
N LYS A 8 -6.82 9.70 -19.24
CA LYS A 8 -5.60 10.49 -19.02
C LYS A 8 -4.91 10.11 -17.71
N ILE A 9 -5.68 9.75 -16.68
CA ILE A 9 -5.14 9.30 -15.39
C ILE A 9 -4.45 7.94 -15.56
N PHE A 10 -5.09 6.99 -16.24
CA PHE A 10 -4.48 5.69 -16.54
C PHE A 10 -3.23 5.83 -17.41
N LEU A 11 -3.29 6.65 -18.46
CA LEU A 11 -2.13 6.92 -19.32
C LEU A 11 -0.98 7.57 -18.53
N ALA A 12 -1.29 8.51 -17.62
CA ALA A 12 -0.27 9.14 -16.79
C ALA A 12 0.38 8.15 -15.82
N GLY A 13 -0.41 7.29 -15.16
CA GLY A 13 0.12 6.25 -14.28
C GLY A 13 1.01 5.24 -15.04
N PHE A 14 0.59 4.83 -16.23
CA PHE A 14 1.38 3.93 -17.08
C PHE A 14 2.66 4.61 -17.59
N ALA A 15 2.57 5.85 -18.05
CA ALA A 15 3.73 6.64 -18.47
C ALA A 15 4.72 6.85 -17.32
N PHE A 16 4.23 7.09 -16.10
CA PHE A 16 5.07 7.18 -14.91
C PHE A 16 5.81 5.86 -14.65
N ALA A 17 5.09 4.73 -14.66
CA ALA A 17 5.68 3.41 -14.44
C ALA A 17 6.76 3.07 -15.50
N LEU A 18 6.50 3.38 -16.77
CA LEU A 18 7.48 3.18 -17.85
C LEU A 18 8.67 4.13 -17.76
N THR A 19 8.48 5.35 -17.27
CA THR A 19 9.56 6.34 -17.15
C THR A 19 10.49 5.98 -15.98
N HIS A 20 9.93 5.53 -14.85
CA HIS A 20 10.66 5.28 -13.61
C HIS A 20 10.84 3.80 -13.26
N TRP A 21 10.65 2.88 -14.22
CA TRP A 21 10.65 1.43 -13.99
C TRP A 21 11.90 0.91 -13.26
N LYS A 22 13.09 1.43 -13.60
CA LYS A 22 14.36 1.04 -12.94
C LYS A 22 14.32 1.37 -11.46
N LYS A 23 13.84 2.57 -11.13
CA LYS A 23 13.79 3.06 -9.76
C LYS A 23 12.70 2.35 -8.97
N ILE A 24 11.56 2.06 -9.60
CA ILE A 24 10.49 1.22 -9.02
C ILE A 24 11.04 -0.15 -8.62
N ILE A 25 11.82 -0.80 -9.49
CA ILE A 25 12.46 -2.08 -9.14
C ILE A 25 13.41 -1.90 -7.97
N GLU A 26 14.31 -0.90 -8.03
CA GLU A 26 15.31 -0.64 -6.99
C GLU A 26 14.70 -0.44 -5.59
N ILE A 27 13.64 0.38 -5.48
CA ILE A 27 12.96 0.63 -4.19
C ILE A 27 12.15 -0.58 -3.71
N SER A 28 11.85 -1.54 -4.59
CA SER A 28 11.05 -2.73 -4.28
C SER A 28 11.88 -3.90 -3.77
N ILE A 29 13.18 -3.99 -4.11
CA ILE A 29 14.03 -5.15 -3.75
C ILE A 29 14.00 -5.43 -2.24
N PHE A 30 14.33 -4.43 -1.42
CA PHE A 30 14.41 -4.61 0.03
C PHE A 30 13.05 -4.93 0.68
N PRO A 31 11.97 -4.17 0.41
CA PRO A 31 10.62 -4.52 0.87
C PRO A 31 10.20 -5.94 0.49
N LEU A 32 10.46 -6.34 -0.76
CA LEU A 32 10.11 -7.68 -1.23
C LEU A 32 10.88 -8.72 -0.43
N MET A 33 12.20 -8.59 -0.28
CA MET A 33 13.02 -9.54 0.48
C MET A 33 12.53 -9.73 1.92
N ILE A 34 12.18 -8.64 2.61
CA ILE A 34 11.66 -8.72 3.98
C ILE A 34 10.27 -9.34 4.04
N SER A 35 9.44 -9.10 3.02
CA SER A 35 8.08 -9.65 2.95
C SER A 35 8.01 -11.12 2.51
N LEU A 36 9.08 -11.66 1.93
CA LEU A 36 9.13 -13.02 1.36
C LEU A 36 8.63 -14.12 2.31
N PRO A 37 9.02 -14.17 3.59
CA PRO A 37 8.57 -15.23 4.49
C PRO A 37 7.04 -15.29 4.62
N PHE A 38 6.37 -14.14 4.61
CA PHE A 38 4.92 -14.08 4.62
C PHE A 38 4.32 -14.42 3.26
N LEU A 39 4.91 -13.93 2.17
CA LEU A 39 4.42 -14.23 0.81
C LEU A 39 4.45 -15.73 0.49
N MET A 40 5.42 -16.46 1.05
CA MET A 40 5.52 -17.91 0.88
C MET A 40 4.38 -18.68 1.57
N ILE A 41 3.77 -18.12 2.63
CA ILE A 41 2.67 -18.78 3.36
C ILE A 41 1.27 -18.34 2.90
N VAL A 42 1.19 -17.42 1.93
CA VAL A 42 -0.10 -16.93 1.39
C VAL A 42 -0.94 -18.06 0.79
N PRO A 43 -0.41 -19.00 -0.01
CA PRO A 43 -1.21 -20.10 -0.55
C PRO A 43 -1.90 -20.93 0.54
N GLU A 44 -1.19 -21.23 1.63
CA GLU A 44 -1.70 -21.97 2.78
C GLU A 44 -2.79 -21.18 3.50
N LEU A 45 -2.61 -19.86 3.65
CA LEU A 45 -3.63 -18.98 4.22
C LEU A 45 -4.89 -18.90 3.35
N LEU A 46 -4.74 -18.87 2.02
CA LEU A 46 -5.86 -18.91 1.08
C LEU A 46 -6.61 -20.25 1.17
N GLY A 47 -5.89 -21.37 1.23
CA GLY A 47 -6.49 -22.69 1.42
C GLY A 47 -7.25 -22.81 2.74
N LEU A 48 -6.73 -22.24 3.83
CA LEU A 48 -7.43 -22.15 5.12
C LEU A 48 -8.70 -21.32 5.04
N MET A 49 -8.65 -20.19 4.34
CA MET A 49 -9.79 -19.31 4.13
C MET A 49 -10.91 -20.03 3.35
N GLU A 50 -10.57 -20.71 2.25
CA GLU A 50 -11.52 -21.49 1.46
C GLU A 50 -12.17 -22.62 2.27
N GLN A 51 -11.41 -23.31 3.11
CA GLN A 51 -11.93 -24.35 4.01
C GLN A 51 -12.90 -23.78 5.05
N MET A 52 -12.56 -22.64 5.64
CA MET A 52 -13.43 -21.94 6.59
C MET A 52 -14.77 -21.54 5.94
N PHE A 53 -14.75 -21.07 4.70
CA PHE A 53 -15.96 -20.66 3.98
C PHE A 53 -16.77 -21.82 3.39
N SER A 54 -16.13 -22.96 3.09
CA SER A 54 -16.79 -24.14 2.53
C SER A 54 -17.37 -25.09 3.58
N GLY A 55 -17.13 -24.84 4.87
CA GLY A 55 -17.66 -25.66 5.97
C GLY A 55 -17.09 -27.08 6.03
N GLY A 56 -15.96 -27.33 5.36
CA GLY A 56 -15.27 -28.62 5.37
C GLY A 56 -14.50 -28.89 6.66
N GLU A 57 -14.10 -30.15 6.87
CA GLU A 57 -13.18 -30.51 7.95
C GLU A 57 -11.86 -29.75 7.77
N LEU A 58 -11.43 -29.04 8.83
CA LEU A 58 -10.16 -28.31 8.84
C LEU A 58 -9.03 -29.31 8.61
N LEU A 59 -8.40 -29.27 7.44
CA LEU A 59 -7.15 -29.99 7.24
C LEU A 59 -6.11 -29.41 8.21
N ASN A 60 -5.22 -30.26 8.73
CA ASN A 60 -4.10 -29.85 9.58
C ASN A 60 -3.07 -29.04 8.77
N VAL A 61 -3.43 -27.84 8.32
CA VAL A 61 -2.51 -26.88 7.71
C VAL A 61 -1.61 -26.38 8.84
N GLN A 62 -0.35 -26.81 8.83
CA GLN A 62 0.64 -26.34 9.78
C GLN A 62 1.15 -24.97 9.34
N LEU A 63 0.70 -23.94 10.04
CA LEU A 63 1.27 -22.60 9.89
C LEU A 63 2.62 -22.54 10.65
N PRO A 64 3.62 -21.80 10.15
CA PRO A 64 4.87 -21.64 10.87
C PRO A 64 4.67 -20.97 12.23
N ASP A 65 5.40 -21.43 13.25
CA ASP A 65 5.33 -20.86 14.62
C ASP A 65 5.63 -19.35 14.65
N ASN A 66 6.47 -18.88 13.73
CA ASN A 66 6.90 -17.49 13.62
C ASN A 66 5.96 -16.62 12.76
N MET A 67 4.72 -17.04 12.52
CA MET A 67 3.76 -16.31 11.67
C MET A 67 3.63 -14.83 12.05
N MET A 68 3.61 -14.49 13.34
CA MET A 68 3.52 -13.10 13.79
C MET A 68 4.74 -12.26 13.35
N ILE A 69 5.93 -12.84 13.36
CA ILE A 69 7.15 -12.17 12.88
C ILE A 69 7.03 -11.94 11.37
N TYR A 70 6.57 -12.94 10.62
CA TYR A 70 6.39 -12.81 9.17
C TYR A 70 5.40 -11.71 8.82
N LEU A 71 4.30 -11.60 9.58
CA LEU A 71 3.28 -10.57 9.42
C LEU A 71 3.82 -9.17 9.73
N ILE A 72 4.61 -9.01 10.79
CA ILE A 72 5.29 -7.74 11.12
C ILE A 72 6.27 -7.34 10.02
N LEU A 73 7.10 -8.27 9.54
CA LEU A 73 8.05 -8.03 8.46
C LEU A 73 7.32 -7.66 7.16
N PHE A 74 6.23 -8.35 6.84
CA PHE A 74 5.37 -8.01 5.71
C PHE A 74 4.84 -6.60 5.79
N PHE A 75 4.27 -6.19 6.93
CA PHE A 75 3.77 -4.83 7.12
C PHE A 75 4.87 -3.79 7.03
N TYR A 76 6.04 -4.06 7.61
CA TYR A 76 7.18 -3.15 7.50
C TYR A 76 7.66 -3.01 6.05
N GLY A 77 7.75 -4.11 5.30
CA GLY A 77 8.05 -4.11 3.88
C GLY A 77 7.02 -3.29 3.10
N TYR A 78 5.73 -3.54 3.33
CA TYR A 78 4.63 -2.81 2.70
C TYR A 78 4.70 -1.30 2.94
N ILE A 79 4.92 -0.87 4.20
CA ILE A 79 5.05 0.55 4.55
C ILE A 79 6.28 1.16 3.88
N THR A 80 7.42 0.47 3.93
CA THR A 80 8.67 0.94 3.32
C THR A 80 8.52 1.14 1.82
N LEU A 81 7.91 0.18 1.12
CA LEU A 81 7.62 0.28 -0.31
C LEU A 81 6.67 1.44 -0.61
N SER A 82 5.60 1.56 0.17
CA SER A 82 4.59 2.61 -0.02
C SER A 82 5.22 3.99 0.12
N ILE A 83 5.99 4.24 1.19
CA ILE A 83 6.69 5.51 1.41
C ILE A 83 7.63 5.83 0.25
N ASN A 84 8.43 4.86 -0.21
CA ASN A 84 9.36 5.08 -1.32
C ASN A 84 8.63 5.35 -2.65
N MET A 85 7.48 4.69 -2.89
CA MET A 85 6.65 4.96 -4.06
C MET A 85 6.08 6.38 -4.02
N TYR A 86 5.58 6.83 -2.87
CA TYR A 86 5.11 8.20 -2.69
C TYR A 86 6.22 9.24 -2.88
N ARG A 87 7.43 8.98 -2.38
CA ARG A 87 8.60 9.83 -2.64
C ARG A 87 8.90 9.92 -4.13
N LEU A 88 8.92 8.80 -4.83
CA LEU A 88 9.20 8.76 -6.26
C LEU A 88 8.16 9.56 -7.06
N VAL A 89 6.88 9.45 -6.69
CA VAL A 89 5.79 10.21 -7.34
C VAL A 89 5.89 11.71 -7.07
N MET A 90 6.19 12.11 -5.83
CA MET A 90 6.14 13.51 -5.41
C MET A 90 7.44 14.30 -5.66
N LEU A 91 8.59 13.64 -5.56
CA LEU A 91 9.91 14.28 -5.56
C LEU A 91 10.82 13.75 -6.69
N GLY A 92 10.39 12.75 -7.44
CA GLY A 92 11.18 12.12 -8.50
C GLY A 92 12.38 11.32 -7.97
N GLU A 93 13.25 10.90 -8.89
CA GLU A 93 14.31 9.91 -8.64
C GLU A 93 15.37 10.36 -7.63
N GLN A 94 15.61 11.68 -7.51
CA GLN A 94 16.67 12.26 -6.68
C GLN A 94 16.40 12.13 -5.17
N SER A 95 15.15 11.93 -4.76
CA SER A 95 14.75 11.86 -3.34
C SER A 95 14.78 10.46 -2.75
N THR A 96 14.82 9.44 -3.60
CA THR A 96 14.84 8.04 -3.21
C THR A 96 16.29 7.58 -3.05
N GLY A 97 16.83 7.75 -1.85
CA GLY A 97 18.10 7.15 -1.45
C GLY A 97 18.04 5.65 -1.70
N GLY A 98 18.80 5.20 -2.70
CA GLY A 98 18.79 3.82 -3.15
C GLY A 98 19.09 2.87 -2.01
N PHE A 99 18.25 1.86 -1.83
CA PHE A 99 18.40 0.81 -0.82
C PHE A 99 18.40 1.29 0.64
N MET A 100 17.84 2.45 0.97
CA MET A 100 17.73 2.86 2.39
C MET A 100 16.41 2.39 3.01
N PRO A 101 16.44 1.54 4.05
CA PRO A 101 15.26 1.27 4.85
C PRO A 101 14.73 2.57 5.47
N VAL A 102 13.41 2.69 5.57
CA VAL A 102 12.80 3.79 6.32
C VAL A 102 12.94 3.46 7.80
N LEU A 103 13.99 3.98 8.43
CA LEU A 103 14.29 3.72 9.85
C LEU A 103 13.65 4.75 10.80
N ASP A 104 13.09 5.82 10.25
CA ASP A 104 12.47 6.87 11.05
C ASP A 104 11.08 6.42 11.54
N VAL A 105 11.04 5.94 12.78
CA VAL A 105 9.83 5.46 13.45
C VAL A 105 8.74 6.53 13.48
N ASN A 106 9.10 7.81 13.60
CA ASN A 106 8.12 8.90 13.61
C ASN A 106 7.47 9.06 12.23
N LYS A 107 8.25 8.93 11.14
CA LYS A 107 7.70 8.91 9.77
C LYS A 107 6.77 7.73 9.54
N ILE A 108 7.17 6.54 10.01
CA ILE A 108 6.34 5.33 9.92
C ILE A 108 5.01 5.55 10.65
N ILE A 109 5.04 6.03 11.90
CA ILE A 109 3.82 6.25 12.70
C ILE A 109 2.91 7.28 12.03
N ARG A 110 3.46 8.41 11.56
CA ARG A 110 2.69 9.44 10.84
C ARG A 110 2.06 8.87 9.57
N PHE A 111 2.82 8.09 8.80
CA PHE A 111 2.35 7.43 7.59
C PHE A 111 1.24 6.43 7.87
N ILE A 112 1.40 5.57 8.89
CA ILE A 112 0.36 4.62 9.32
C ILE A 112 -0.91 5.37 9.73
N GLY A 113 -0.79 6.37 10.61
CA GLY A 113 -1.93 7.14 11.10
C GLY A 113 -2.69 7.82 9.96
N LEU A 114 -1.98 8.41 9.00
CA LEU A 114 -2.59 9.01 7.81
C LEU A 114 -3.24 7.98 6.90
N THR A 115 -2.59 6.84 6.66
CA THR A 115 -3.14 5.78 5.82
C THR A 115 -4.42 5.20 6.42
N LEU A 116 -4.44 5.00 7.75
CA LEU A 116 -5.64 4.58 8.48
C LEU A 116 -6.75 5.64 8.40
N PHE A 117 -6.41 6.92 8.62
CA PHE A 117 -7.38 8.01 8.51
C PHE A 117 -7.99 8.07 7.11
N VAL A 118 -7.17 8.04 6.06
CA VAL A 118 -7.62 7.99 4.66
C VAL A 118 -8.53 6.78 4.41
N GLY A 119 -8.15 5.61 4.91
CA GLY A 119 -8.98 4.39 4.81
C GLY A 119 -10.33 4.51 5.52
N LEU A 120 -10.38 5.16 6.68
CA LEU A 120 -11.65 5.42 7.37
C LEU A 120 -12.53 6.39 6.60
N VAL A 121 -11.96 7.48 6.09
CA VAL A 121 -12.73 8.47 5.31
C VAL A 121 -13.26 7.86 4.01
N THR A 122 -12.60 6.86 3.41
CA THR A 122 -13.12 6.17 2.22
C THR A 122 -14.20 5.12 2.56
N VAL A 123 -14.11 4.44 3.70
CA VAL A 123 -15.04 3.35 4.07
C VAL A 123 -16.29 3.83 4.79
N ILE A 124 -16.18 4.82 5.68
CA ILE A 124 -17.31 5.34 6.49
C ILE A 124 -18.49 5.78 5.61
N PRO A 125 -18.30 6.56 4.53
CA PRO A 125 -19.42 6.97 3.69
C PRO A 125 -20.14 5.79 3.05
N VAL A 126 -19.42 4.73 2.66
CA VAL A 126 -20.00 3.52 2.08
C VAL A 126 -20.78 2.75 3.14
N MET A 127 -20.25 2.63 4.36
CA MET A 127 -20.97 1.96 5.45
C MET A 127 -22.26 2.69 5.83
N ILE A 128 -22.25 4.02 5.86
CA ILE A 128 -23.43 4.83 6.23
C ILE A 128 -24.48 4.82 5.12
N THR A 129 -24.05 4.95 3.85
CA THR A 129 -24.97 5.13 2.72
C THR A 129 -25.36 3.83 2.03
N GLY A 130 -24.61 2.75 2.23
CA GLY A 130 -24.78 1.48 1.53
C GLY A 130 -24.49 1.55 0.03
N MET A 131 -23.90 2.64 -0.48
CA MET A 131 -23.64 2.86 -1.91
C MET A 131 -22.16 2.60 -2.26
N PRO A 132 -21.82 1.48 -2.93
CA PRO A 132 -20.43 1.17 -3.29
C PRO A 132 -19.81 2.20 -4.24
N LEU A 133 -20.62 2.81 -5.11
CA LEU A 133 -20.18 3.82 -6.08
C LEU A 133 -19.67 5.10 -5.39
N LEU A 134 -20.14 5.37 -4.16
CA LEU A 134 -19.68 6.50 -3.35
C LEU A 134 -18.20 6.34 -2.97
N GLN A 135 -17.72 5.10 -2.82
CA GLN A 135 -16.32 4.80 -2.51
C GLN A 135 -15.38 5.36 -3.58
N LEU A 136 -15.73 5.19 -4.87
CA LEU A 136 -14.94 5.67 -6.00
C LEU A 136 -14.87 7.20 -6.03
N ILE A 137 -15.98 7.87 -5.76
CA ILE A 137 -16.06 9.34 -5.71
C ILE A 137 -15.19 9.85 -4.56
N VAL A 138 -15.31 9.23 -3.38
CA VAL A 138 -14.56 9.61 -2.19
C VAL A 138 -13.06 9.35 -2.38
N TYR A 139 -12.67 8.22 -2.96
CA TYR A 139 -11.27 7.95 -3.34
C TYR A 139 -10.73 9.04 -4.27
N PHE A 140 -11.48 9.40 -5.32
CA PHE A 140 -11.06 10.42 -6.27
C PHE A 140 -10.81 11.77 -5.60
N LEU A 141 -11.68 12.19 -4.68
CA LEU A 141 -11.54 13.44 -3.93
C LEU A 141 -10.38 13.41 -2.94
N ILE A 142 -10.12 12.25 -2.33
CA ILE A 142 -9.12 12.09 -1.29
C ILE A 142 -7.72 11.89 -1.86
N ILE A 143 -7.54 11.31 -3.06
CA ILE A 143 -6.21 11.10 -3.67
C ILE A 143 -5.30 12.35 -3.61
N PRO A 144 -5.69 13.54 -4.09
CA PRO A 144 -4.82 14.72 -4.02
C PRO A 144 -4.52 15.15 -2.57
N ILE A 145 -5.49 14.98 -1.68
CA ILE A 145 -5.37 15.27 -0.25
C ILE A 145 -4.39 14.28 0.41
N THR A 146 -4.49 12.99 0.11
CA THR A 146 -3.59 11.92 0.54
C THR A 146 -2.17 12.18 0.06
N LEU A 147 -1.99 12.54 -1.22
CA LEU A 147 -0.66 12.85 -1.76
C LEU A 147 -0.01 14.03 -1.01
N ASN A 148 -0.78 15.07 -0.70
CA ASN A 148 -0.30 16.21 0.07
C ASN A 148 0.06 15.83 1.52
N PHE A 149 -0.84 15.12 2.22
CA PHE A 149 -0.58 14.67 3.58
C PHE A 149 0.59 13.68 3.69
N VAL A 150 0.71 12.78 2.72
CA VAL A 150 1.82 11.84 2.65
C VAL A 150 3.13 12.59 2.38
N GLY A 151 3.11 13.65 1.56
CA GLY A 151 4.24 14.58 1.41
C GLY A 151 4.68 15.21 2.74
N ILE A 152 3.73 15.66 3.56
CA ILE A 152 3.98 16.20 4.91
C ILE A 152 4.53 15.12 5.85
N ALA A 153 4.01 13.90 5.77
CA ALA A 153 4.43 12.80 6.64
C ALA A 153 5.85 12.30 6.38
N ILE A 154 6.36 12.55 5.17
CA ILE A 154 7.61 11.98 4.67
C ILE A 154 8.78 12.99 4.74
N ASP A 155 8.50 14.23 5.17
CA ASP A 155 9.35 15.44 5.12
C ASP A 155 9.68 15.88 3.67
N GLN A 156 8.70 16.41 2.95
CA GLN A 156 9.04 17.41 1.94
C GLN A 156 9.57 18.66 2.66
N PRO A 157 10.72 19.25 2.25
CA PRO A 157 11.06 20.57 2.72
C PRO A 157 9.95 21.52 2.28
N SER A 158 9.37 22.22 3.25
CA SER A 158 8.41 23.31 3.04
C SER A 158 9.00 24.42 2.18
#